data_AF-A0A7V6SX74-F1
#
_entry.id   AF-A0A7V6SX74-F1
#
_cell.length_a   1.000
_cell.length_b   1.000
_cell.length_c   1.000
_cell.angle_alpha   90.00
_cell.angle_beta   90.00
_cell.angle_gamma   90.00
#
_symmetry.space_group_name_H-M   'P 1'
#
loop_
_entity.id
_entity.type
_entity.pdbx_description
1 polymer ?
#
loop_
_entity_poly.entity_id
_entity_poly.type
_entity_poly.pdbx_seq_one_letter_code
_entity_poly.pdbx_strand_id
1 'polypeptide(L)'
;MEKFNRTLHGYSPKEVNAFLDEVIVQVDKMVKELKMKDEEVFNLKQENKILIDQINRYKTMEATMNKTIVAAQDSGEQIRRLAKQEGDMIIEEARKNANHIVSDALIRSEKLEYEASRLRKNISVFKRRLRSIIESQLEVVDEIEVLDLD
;
A
#
# COMPACT_ATOMS: atom_id res chain seq x y z
N MET A 1 8.80 83.79 4.66
CA MET A 1 7.42 84.18 4.29
C MET A 1 7.52 85.53 3.61
N GLU A 2 7.31 85.56 2.29
CA GLU A 2 7.07 86.83 1.62
C GLU A 2 5.81 87.46 2.22
N LYS A 3 5.89 88.74 2.57
CA LYS A 3 4.75 89.49 3.11
C LYS A 3 4.23 90.36 1.99
N PHE A 4 2.92 90.33 1.74
CA PHE A 4 2.27 91.17 0.73
C PHE A 4 2.59 92.65 0.96
N ASN A 5 2.79 93.40 -0.12
CA ASN A 5 2.96 94.84 -0.07
C ASN A 5 1.67 95.51 0.43
N ARG A 6 1.80 96.60 1.20
CA ARG A 6 0.65 97.32 1.77
C ARG A 6 0.30 98.56 0.95
N THR A 7 -0.98 98.72 0.65
CA THR A 7 -1.62 99.93 0.13
C THR A 7 -2.24 100.72 1.28
N LEU A 8 -2.76 101.93 1.00
CA LEU A 8 -3.32 102.86 2.00
C LEU A 8 -4.41 102.24 2.90
N HIS A 9 -5.05 101.14 2.46
CA HIS A 9 -6.13 100.44 3.17
C HIS A 9 -5.88 98.93 3.39
N GLY A 10 -4.64 98.43 3.36
CA GLY A 10 -4.35 97.02 3.66
C GLY A 10 -3.36 96.37 2.69
N TYR A 11 -3.38 95.04 2.52
CA TYR A 11 -2.49 94.35 1.56
C TYR A 11 -2.92 94.58 0.10
N SER A 12 -1.97 94.50 -0.84
CA SER A 12 -2.20 94.66 -2.28
C SER A 12 -3.16 93.57 -2.78
N PRO A 13 -4.37 93.93 -3.25
CA PRO A 13 -5.34 92.93 -3.73
C PRO A 13 -4.80 92.11 -4.91
N LYS A 14 -3.93 92.70 -5.75
CA LYS A 14 -3.33 92.02 -6.90
C LYS A 14 -2.37 90.91 -6.49
N GLU A 15 -1.50 91.17 -5.50
CA GLU A 15 -0.54 90.16 -5.00
C GLU A 15 -1.25 89.05 -4.22
N VAL A 16 -2.27 89.42 -3.44
CA VAL A 16 -3.10 88.45 -2.71
C VAL A 16 -3.85 87.53 -3.68
N ASN A 17 -4.46 88.09 -4.74
CA ASN A 17 -5.18 87.28 -5.73
C ASN A 17 -4.23 86.35 -6.51
N ALA A 18 -3.04 86.83 -6.92
CA ALA A 18 -2.06 86.00 -7.60
C ALA A 18 -1.57 84.82 -6.72
N PHE A 19 -1.37 85.06 -5.42
CA PHE A 19 -1.03 84.01 -4.47
C PHE A 19 -2.19 83.04 -4.24
N LEU A 20 -3.43 83.54 -4.15
CA LEU A 20 -4.62 82.68 -4.05
C LEU A 20 -4.77 81.79 -5.29
N ASP A 21 -4.53 82.32 -6.49
CA ASP A 21 -4.55 81.54 -7.73
C ASP A 21 -3.47 80.43 -7.72
N GLU A 22 -2.26 80.73 -7.23
CA GLU A 22 -1.20 79.73 -7.08
C GLU A 22 -1.58 78.63 -6.06
N VAL A 23 -2.13 79.03 -4.91
CA VAL A 23 -2.60 78.09 -3.87
C VAL A 23 -3.72 77.22 -4.43
N ILE A 24 -4.66 77.78 -5.18
CA ILE A 24 -5.75 77.02 -5.83
C ILE A 24 -5.16 75.96 -6.77
N VAL A 25 -4.19 76.32 -7.62
CA VAL A 25 -3.54 75.38 -8.54
C VAL A 25 -2.79 74.26 -7.80
N GLN A 26 -2.06 74.59 -6.72
CA GLN A 26 -1.35 73.59 -5.93
C GLN A 26 -2.31 72.66 -5.18
N VAL A 27 -3.38 73.20 -4.60
CA VAL A 27 -4.42 72.41 -3.92
C VAL A 27 -5.14 71.50 -4.91
N ASP A 28 -5.50 71.99 -6.09
CA ASP A 28 -6.11 71.17 -7.16
C ASP A 28 -5.19 70.04 -7.61
N LYS A 29 -3.88 70.31 -7.74
CA LYS A 29 -2.89 69.28 -8.04
C LYS A 29 -2.84 68.22 -6.94
N MET A 30 -2.79 68.66 -5.68
CA MET A 30 -2.75 67.76 -4.51
C MET A 30 -4.03 66.91 -4.42
N VAL A 31 -5.20 67.49 -4.68
CA VAL A 31 -6.48 66.76 -4.70
C VAL A 31 -6.51 65.71 -5.82
N LYS A 32 -5.98 66.04 -7.01
CA LYS A 32 -5.86 65.06 -8.11
C LYS A 32 -4.92 63.91 -7.75
N GLU A 33 -3.75 64.22 -7.19
CA GLU A 33 -2.79 63.19 -6.74
C GLU A 33 -3.38 62.30 -5.64
N LEU A 34 -4.13 62.87 -4.69
CA LEU A 34 -4.79 62.11 -3.63
C LEU A 34 -5.81 61.12 -4.22
N LYS A 35 -6.66 61.58 -5.15
CA LYS A 35 -7.63 60.71 -5.84
C LYS A 35 -6.96 59.57 -6.59
N MET A 36 -5.87 59.85 -7.31
CA MET A 36 -5.11 58.80 -8.01
C MET A 36 -4.53 57.76 -7.05
N LYS A 37 -3.99 58.21 -5.92
CA LYS A 37 -3.47 57.30 -4.88
C LYS A 37 -4.57 56.48 -4.22
N ASP A 38 -5.75 57.07 -3.99
CA ASP A 38 -6.89 56.34 -3.42
C ASP A 38 -7.37 55.23 -4.37
N GLU A 39 -7.40 55.49 -5.69
CA GLU A 39 -7.70 54.48 -6.70
C GLU A 39 -6.64 53.37 -6.75
N GLU A 40 -5.36 53.72 -6.68
CA GLU A 40 -4.26 52.75 -6.65
C GLU A 40 -4.33 51.86 -5.40
N VAL A 41 -4.54 52.46 -4.22
CA VAL A 41 -4.70 51.73 -2.96
C VAL A 41 -5.91 50.81 -3.01
N PHE A 42 -7.01 51.25 -3.63
CA PHE A 42 -8.18 50.41 -3.82
C PHE A 42 -7.85 49.18 -4.69
N ASN A 43 -7.19 49.38 -5.83
CA ASN A 43 -6.79 48.29 -6.73
C ASN A 43 -5.84 47.29 -6.05
N LEU A 44 -4.82 47.78 -5.36
CA LEU A 44 -3.86 46.95 -4.62
C LEU A 44 -4.55 46.13 -3.52
N LYS A 45 -5.53 46.69 -2.81
CA LYS A 45 -6.31 45.95 -1.80
C LYS A 45 -7.13 44.82 -2.43
N GLN A 46 -7.71 45.06 -3.60
CA GLN A 46 -8.47 44.05 -4.33
C GLN A 46 -7.56 42.91 -4.83
N GLU A 47 -6.40 43.24 -5.38
CA GLU A 47 -5.40 42.25 -5.79
C GLU A 47 -4.89 41.43 -4.61
N ASN A 48 -4.55 42.09 -3.50
CA ASN A 48 -4.10 41.42 -2.27
C ASN A 48 -5.16 40.43 -1.75
N LYS A 49 -6.44 40.81 -1.78
CA LYS A 49 -7.53 39.91 -1.41
C LYS A 49 -7.56 38.64 -2.29
N ILE A 50 -7.42 38.79 -3.60
CA ILE A 50 -7.38 37.65 -4.54
C ILE A 50 -6.18 36.75 -4.25
N LEU A 51 -5.01 37.35 -4.00
CA LEU A 51 -3.79 36.60 -3.67
C LEU A 51 -3.92 35.83 -2.35
N ILE A 52 -4.53 36.43 -1.33
CA ILE A 52 -4.81 35.76 -0.04
C ILE A 52 -5.73 34.55 -0.27
N ASP A 53 -6.78 34.71 -1.07
CA ASP A 53 -7.70 33.61 -1.39
C ASP A 53 -7.00 32.48 -2.15
N GLN A 54 -6.11 32.80 -3.08
CA GLN A 54 -5.29 31.80 -3.79
C GLN A 54 -4.34 31.07 -2.85
N ILE A 55 -3.65 31.79 -1.96
CA ILE A 55 -2.76 31.19 -0.95
C ILE A 55 -3.53 30.21 -0.05
N ASN A 56 -4.73 30.59 0.40
CA ASN A 56 -5.56 29.72 1.24
C ASN A 56 -6.01 28.46 0.50
N ARG A 57 -6.33 28.56 -0.80
CA ARG A 57 -6.60 27.39 -1.65
C ARG A 57 -5.39 26.47 -1.74
N TYR A 58 -4.20 27.02 -2.01
CA TYR A 58 -2.97 26.22 -2.09
C TYR A 58 -2.65 25.53 -0.77
N LYS A 59 -2.77 26.22 0.37
CA LYS A 59 -2.58 25.62 1.71
C LYS A 59 -3.54 24.45 1.96
N THR A 60 -4.80 24.60 1.56
CA THR A 60 -5.80 23.54 1.71
C THR A 60 -5.48 22.34 0.82
N MET A 61 -5.05 22.60 -0.41
CA MET A 61 -4.63 21.57 -1.36
C MET A 61 -3.39 20.81 -0.86
N GLU A 62 -2.38 21.53 -0.37
CA GLU A 62 -1.17 20.96 0.22
C GLU A 62 -1.51 20.07 1.44
N ALA A 63 -2.36 20.57 2.34
CA ALA A 63 -2.81 19.79 3.49
C ALA A 63 -3.54 18.50 3.09
N THR A 64 -4.35 18.57 2.03
CA THR A 64 -5.05 17.39 1.49
C THR A 64 -4.07 16.41 0.86
N MET A 65 -3.13 16.91 0.05
CA MET A 65 -2.12 16.08 -0.60
C MET A 65 -1.23 15.37 0.42
N ASN A 66 -0.81 16.06 1.48
CA ASN A 66 -0.05 15.46 2.57
C ASN A 66 -0.83 14.34 3.28
N LYS A 67 -2.12 14.54 3.54
CA LYS A 67 -2.99 13.48 4.11
C LYS A 67 -3.10 12.29 3.16
N THR A 68 -3.25 12.52 1.86
CA THR A 68 -3.31 11.46 0.85
C THR A 68 -2.01 10.67 0.77
N ILE A 69 -0.85 11.34 0.84
CA ILE A 69 0.47 10.68 0.82
C ILE A 69 0.63 9.78 2.04
N VAL A 70 0.31 10.27 3.24
CA VAL A 70 0.37 9.46 4.47
C VAL A 70 -0.56 8.25 4.38
N ALA A 71 -1.80 8.45 3.94
CA ALA A 71 -2.75 7.35 3.78
C ALA A 71 -2.28 6.31 2.74
N ALA A 72 -1.66 6.75 1.64
CA ALA A 72 -1.09 5.87 0.63
C ALA A 72 0.11 5.07 1.18
N GLN A 73 0.95 5.70 1.99
CA GLN A 73 2.08 5.03 2.65
C GLN A 73 1.58 3.97 3.65
N ASP A 74 0.64 4.32 4.52
CA ASP A 74 0.06 3.41 5.51
C ASP A 74 -0.61 2.21 4.82
N SER A 75 -1.35 2.45 3.74
CA SER A 75 -1.97 1.40 2.93
C SER A 75 -0.91 0.49 2.30
N GLY A 76 0.16 1.06 1.73
CA GLY A 76 1.26 0.31 1.16
C GLY A 76 1.99 -0.57 2.19
N GLU A 77 2.20 -0.06 3.40
CA GLU A 77 2.80 -0.82 4.50
C GLU A 77 1.88 -1.94 4.99
N GLN A 78 0.58 -1.67 5.10
CA GLN A 78 -0.41 -2.68 5.44
C GLN A 78 -0.45 -3.81 4.41
N ILE A 79 -0.43 -3.50 3.11
CA ILE A 79 -0.38 -4.50 2.03
C ILE A 79 0.88 -5.35 2.16
N ARG A 80 2.05 -4.74 2.38
CA ARG A 80 3.31 -5.49 2.57
C ARG A 80 3.24 -6.43 3.78
N ARG A 81 2.68 -5.97 4.90
CA ARG A 81 2.54 -6.78 6.11
C ARG A 81 1.61 -7.97 5.87
N LEU A 82 0.46 -7.75 5.23
CA LEU A 82 -0.50 -8.81 4.92
C LEU A 82 0.10 -9.83 3.96
N ALA A 83 0.74 -9.39 2.88
CA ALA A 83 1.39 -10.28 1.92
C ALA A 83 2.47 -11.16 2.58
N LYS A 84 3.23 -10.60 3.54
CA LYS A 84 4.21 -11.39 4.31
C LYS A 84 3.54 -12.43 5.21
N GLN A 85 2.51 -12.04 5.95
CA GLN A 85 1.76 -12.96 6.81
C GLN A 85 1.09 -14.08 6.03
N GLU A 86 0.50 -13.76 4.89
CA GLU A 86 -0.11 -14.74 3.98
C GLU A 86 0.94 -15.67 3.39
N GLY A 87 2.09 -15.14 2.97
CA GLY A 87 3.22 -15.94 2.51
C GLY A 87 3.71 -16.93 3.57
N ASP A 88 3.90 -16.46 4.81
CA ASP A 88 4.32 -17.31 5.93
C ASP A 88 3.28 -18.40 6.23
N MET A 89 1.98 -18.07 6.14
CA MET A 89 0.88 -19.02 6.35
C MET A 89 0.84 -20.10 5.26
N ILE A 90 1.02 -19.73 3.99
CA ILE A 90 1.08 -20.66 2.85
C ILE A 90 2.25 -21.64 3.04
N ILE A 91 3.43 -21.14 3.44
CA ILE A 91 4.61 -21.98 3.67
C ILE A 91 4.34 -22.98 4.80
N GLU A 92 3.73 -22.52 5.90
CA GLU A 92 3.43 -23.39 7.04
C GLU A 92 2.38 -24.45 6.71
N GLU A 93 1.33 -24.08 5.99
CA GLU A 93 0.32 -25.02 5.52
C GLU A 93 0.91 -26.07 4.55
N ALA A 94 1.75 -25.62 3.61
CA ALA A 94 2.44 -26.51 2.68
C ALA A 94 3.35 -27.51 3.42
N ARG A 95 4.09 -27.05 4.44
CA ARG A 95 4.91 -27.93 5.30
C ARG A 95 4.07 -28.95 6.05
N LYS A 96 2.96 -28.52 6.65
CA LYS A 96 2.05 -29.41 7.36
C LYS A 96 1.48 -30.48 6.43
N ASN A 97 1.04 -30.10 5.23
CA ASN A 97 0.53 -31.01 4.22
C ASN A 97 1.60 -32.00 3.73
N ALA A 98 2.83 -31.53 3.49
CA ALA A 98 3.94 -32.39 3.13
C ALA A 98 4.23 -33.44 4.23
N ASN A 99 4.26 -33.02 5.50
CA ASN A 99 4.44 -33.94 6.62
C ASN A 99 3.32 -34.98 6.72
N HIS A 100 2.06 -34.58 6.49
CA HIS A 100 0.94 -35.52 6.43
C HIS A 100 1.11 -36.54 5.30
N ILE A 101 1.46 -36.10 4.09
CA ILE A 101 1.68 -37.01 2.95
C ILE A 101 2.79 -38.01 3.25
N VAL A 102 3.90 -37.56 3.83
CA VAL A 102 5.03 -38.43 4.20
C VAL A 102 4.61 -39.43 5.28
N SER A 103 3.91 -38.98 6.31
CA SER A 103 3.40 -39.86 7.38
C SER A 103 2.46 -40.94 6.83
N ASP A 104 1.52 -40.55 5.98
CA ASP A 104 0.58 -41.49 5.35
C ASP A 104 1.26 -42.48 4.40
N ALA A 105 2.32 -42.05 3.73
CA ALA A 105 3.13 -42.92 2.88
C ALA A 105 3.92 -43.93 3.71
N LEU A 106 4.51 -43.51 4.84
CA LEU A 106 5.24 -44.39 5.75
C LEU A 106 4.32 -45.46 6.35
N ILE A 107 3.14 -45.08 6.85
CA ILE A 107 2.15 -46.02 7.40
C ILE A 107 1.73 -47.04 6.33
N ARG A 108 1.50 -46.59 5.09
CA ARG A 108 1.17 -47.49 3.98
C ARG A 108 2.33 -48.43 3.64
N SER A 109 3.56 -47.93 3.66
CA SER A 109 4.76 -48.74 3.41
C SER A 109 4.93 -49.84 4.46
N GLU A 110 4.80 -49.52 5.75
CA GLU A 110 4.88 -50.50 6.82
C GLU A 110 3.80 -51.59 6.68
N LYS A 111 2.57 -51.20 6.34
CA LYS A 111 1.48 -52.14 6.11
C LYS A 111 1.77 -53.07 4.94
N LEU A 112 2.26 -52.54 3.82
CA LEU A 112 2.62 -53.34 2.64
C LEU A 112 3.78 -54.29 2.94
N GLU A 113 4.78 -53.85 3.68
CA GLU A 113 5.91 -54.68 4.08
C GLU A 113 5.46 -55.84 4.98
N TYR A 114 4.57 -55.56 5.94
CA TYR A 114 3.96 -56.57 6.78
C TYR A 114 3.16 -57.60 5.95
N GLU A 115 2.31 -57.14 5.02
CA GLU A 115 1.54 -58.01 4.14
C GLU A 115 2.43 -58.86 3.24
N ALA A 116 3.50 -58.29 2.68
CA ALA A 116 4.48 -59.01 1.87
C ALA A 116 5.23 -60.08 2.68
N SER A 117 5.64 -59.76 3.91
CA SER A 117 6.26 -60.73 4.83
C SER A 117 5.31 -61.88 5.17
N ARG A 118 4.04 -61.57 5.45
CA ARG A 118 3.00 -62.57 5.71
C ARG A 118 2.76 -63.47 4.50
N LEU A 119 2.69 -62.90 3.30
CA LEU A 119 2.53 -63.65 2.06
C LEU A 119 3.72 -64.59 1.81
N ARG A 120 4.96 -64.13 2.01
CA ARG A 120 6.18 -64.96 1.89
C ARG A 120 6.14 -66.15 2.85
N LYS A 121 5.73 -65.94 4.11
CA LYS A 121 5.55 -67.03 5.09
C LYS A 121 4.49 -68.03 4.63
N ASN A 122 3.34 -67.54 4.16
CA ASN A 122 2.27 -68.39 3.66
C ASN A 122 2.72 -69.25 2.46
N ILE A 123 3.46 -68.67 1.51
CA ILE A 123 4.04 -69.40 0.37
C ILE A 123 5.01 -70.49 0.85
N SER A 124 5.88 -70.18 1.83
CA SER A 124 6.81 -71.16 2.39
C SER A 124 6.08 -72.33 3.06
N VAL A 125 5.02 -72.06 3.83
CA VAL A 125 4.18 -73.10 4.44
C VAL A 125 3.46 -73.92 3.38
N PHE A 126 2.89 -73.27 2.37
CA PHE A 126 2.21 -73.95 1.26
C PHE A 126 3.16 -74.88 0.50
N LYS A 127 4.36 -74.42 0.14
CA LYS A 127 5.39 -75.25 -0.52
C LYS A 127 5.75 -76.48 0.31
N ARG A 128 5.92 -76.34 1.63
CA ARG A 128 6.22 -77.47 2.52
C ARG A 128 5.07 -78.48 2.57
N ARG A 129 3.82 -78.01 2.68
CA ARG A 129 2.64 -78.88 2.65
C ARG A 129 2.51 -79.62 1.33
N LEU A 130 2.72 -78.93 0.20
CA LEU A 130 2.65 -79.54 -1.12
C LEU A 130 3.71 -80.63 -1.29
N ARG A 131 4.95 -80.37 -0.86
CA ARG A 131 6.03 -81.37 -0.88
C ARG A 131 5.65 -82.60 -0.07
N SER A 132 5.19 -82.42 1.17
CA SER A 132 4.79 -83.53 2.04
C SER A 132 3.64 -84.35 1.46
N ILE A 133 2.67 -83.71 0.78
CA ILE A 133 1.60 -84.43 0.07
C ILE A 133 2.19 -85.27 -1.07
N ILE A 134 3.08 -84.70 -1.90
CA ILE A 134 3.69 -85.43 -3.02
C ILE A 134 4.55 -86.59 -2.52
N GLU A 135 5.36 -86.39 -1.48
CA GLU A 135 6.16 -87.45 -0.85
C GLU A 135 5.27 -88.60 -0.36
N SER A 136 4.17 -88.27 0.34
CA SER A 136 3.20 -89.29 0.77
C SER A 136 2.51 -90.02 -0.40
N GLN A 137 2.22 -89.33 -1.51
CA GLN A 137 1.65 -90.00 -2.69
C GLN A 137 2.68 -90.89 -3.41
N LEU A 138 3.96 -90.51 -3.39
CA LEU A 138 5.04 -91.34 -3.93
C LEU A 138 5.22 -92.62 -3.10
N GLU A 139 5.22 -92.53 -1.76
CA GLU A 139 5.29 -93.70 -0.87
C GLU A 139 4.17 -94.71 -1.20
N VAL A 140 2.95 -94.23 -1.45
CA VAL A 140 1.82 -95.10 -1.83
C VAL A 140 2.07 -95.79 -3.18
N VAL A 141 2.68 -95.12 -4.15
CA VAL A 141 3.00 -95.72 -5.46
C VAL A 141 4.10 -96.78 -5.31
N ASP A 142 5.14 -96.49 -4.52
CA ASP A 142 6.23 -97.43 -4.25
C ASP A 142 5.72 -98.69 -3.53
N GLU A 143 4.73 -98.58 -2.63
CA GLU A 143 4.07 -99.73 -2.01
C GLU A 143 3.27 -100.59 -3.01
N ILE A 144 2.67 -99.99 -4.04
CA ILE A 144 1.93 -100.72 -5.09
C ILE A 144 2.90 -101.53 -5.96
N GLU A 145 4.05 -100.98 -6.35
CA GLU A 145 5.06 -101.71 -7.14
C GLU A 145 5.58 -102.98 -6.43
N VAL A 146 5.60 -102.99 -5.10
CA VAL A 146 6.00 -104.17 -4.32
C VAL A 146 4.93 -105.27 -4.32
N LEU A 147 3.66 -104.92 -4.51
CA LEU A 147 2.53 -105.87 -4.48
C LEU A 147 2.29 -106.60 -5.81
N ASP A 148 2.80 -106.07 -6.93
CA ASP A 148 2.63 -106.66 -8.28
C ASP A 148 3.77 -107.63 -8.69
N LEU A 149 4.68 -107.99 -7.77
CA LEU A 149 5.86 -108.85 -8.04
C LEU A 149 5.79 -110.29 -7.48
N ASP A 150 4.64 -110.76 -7.01
CA ASP A 150 4.40 -112.17 -6.64
C ASP A 150 3.47 -112.91 -7.65
#